data_AF-A0A2P4XKA5-F1
#
_entry.id   AF-A0A2P4XKA5-F1
#
_cell.length_a   1.000
_cell.length_b   1.000
_cell.length_c   1.000
_cell.angle_alpha   90.00
_cell.angle_beta   90.00
_cell.angle_gamma   90.00
#
_symmetry.space_group_name_H-M   'P 1'
#
loop_
_entity.id
_entity.type
_entity.pdbx_description
1 polymer ?
#
loop_
_entity_poly.entity_id
_entity_poly.type
_entity_poly.pdbx_seq_one_letter_code
_entity_poly.pdbx_strand_id
1 'polypeptide(L)'
;MTANSRRLKLGQEIEIPIADSKSQFTHACQIVKKLRITRGKRWVPTLIKGLGRRRYLRTTNLSNQPLTLFDDKWVGIWLSGDRIPRHPDFVPVGSRLYNE
;
A
#
# COMPACT_ATOMS: atom_id res chain seq x y z
N MET A 1 22.42 -6.09 -3.88
CA MET A 1 21.25 -6.86 -3.43
C MET A 1 21.06 -6.62 -1.93
N THR A 2 20.10 -5.78 -1.50
CA THR A 2 20.01 -5.37 -0.08
C THR A 2 18.74 -5.95 0.57
N ALA A 3 18.93 -7.01 1.36
CA ALA A 3 17.92 -7.93 1.90
C ALA A 3 16.98 -7.38 2.98
N ASN A 4 16.69 -6.07 3.02
CA ASN A 4 16.00 -5.45 4.16
C ASN A 4 14.73 -4.65 3.82
N SER A 5 14.25 -4.76 2.58
CA SER A 5 12.99 -4.15 2.14
C SER A 5 12.14 -5.16 1.37
N ARG A 6 10.86 -5.31 1.74
CA ARG A 6 9.92 -6.16 0.99
C ARG A 6 8.88 -5.27 0.31
N ARG A 7 8.88 -5.26 -1.02
CA ARG A 7 7.92 -4.50 -1.82
C ARG A 7 6.56 -5.21 -1.79
N LEU A 8 5.50 -4.44 -1.63
CA LEU A 8 4.13 -4.90 -1.84
C LEU A 8 3.77 -4.56 -3.29
N LYS A 9 3.84 -5.56 -4.14
CA LYS A 9 3.28 -5.51 -5.49
C LYS A 9 1.84 -6.01 -5.43
N LEU A 10 1.00 -5.53 -6.34
CA LEU A 10 -0.35 -6.02 -6.50
C LEU A 10 -0.37 -7.49 -6.96
N GLY A 11 0.73 -8.00 -7.52
CA GLY A 11 0.94 -9.42 -7.83
C GLY A 11 0.17 -9.90 -9.06
N GLN A 12 -0.67 -9.03 -9.62
CA GLN A 12 -1.47 -9.17 -10.82
C GLN A 12 -1.96 -7.77 -11.21
N GLU A 13 -2.32 -7.60 -12.49
CA GLU A 13 -3.09 -6.44 -12.91
C GLU A 13 -4.45 -6.46 -12.22
N ILE A 14 -4.81 -5.35 -11.60
CA ILE A 14 -6.06 -5.22 -10.87
C ILE A 14 -6.84 -4.06 -11.46
N GLU A 15 -8.00 -4.37 -12.01
CA GLU A 15 -9.03 -3.38 -12.28
C GLU A 15 -9.85 -3.15 -11.00
N ILE A 16 -9.97 -1.88 -10.60
CA ILE A 16 -10.82 -1.45 -9.50
C ILE A 16 -11.96 -0.63 -10.13
N PRO A 17 -13.22 -1.11 -10.08
CA PRO A 17 -14.38 -0.38 -10.57
C PRO A 17 -14.56 0.99 -9.89
N ILE A 18 -15.42 1.83 -10.47
CA ILE A 18 -15.74 3.16 -9.94
C ILE A 18 -16.32 3.01 -8.54
N ALA A 19 -15.83 3.84 -7.61
CA ALA A 19 -16.22 3.85 -6.19
C ALA A 19 -16.01 2.50 -5.45
N ASP A 20 -15.26 1.58 -6.04
CA ASP A 20 -14.96 0.27 -5.45
C ASP A 20 -13.53 0.23 -4.87
N SER A 21 -13.20 -0.87 -4.21
CA SER A 21 -11.92 -1.06 -3.56
C SER A 21 -11.53 -2.52 -3.46
N LYS A 22 -10.24 -2.81 -3.63
CA LYS A 22 -9.71 -4.17 -3.48
C LYS A 22 -8.79 -4.26 -2.28
N SER A 23 -9.02 -5.25 -1.44
CA SER A 23 -8.21 -5.54 -0.26
C SER A 23 -7.23 -6.66 -0.54
N GLN A 24 -5.95 -6.42 -0.28
CA GLN A 24 -4.90 -7.43 -0.37
C GLN A 24 -4.29 -7.69 0.99
N PHE A 25 -4.02 -8.96 1.28
CA PHE A 25 -3.38 -9.36 2.53
C PHE A 25 -1.96 -8.79 2.59
N THR A 26 -1.65 -8.10 3.68
CA THR A 26 -0.27 -7.73 4.00
C THR A 26 0.22 -8.67 5.10
N HIS A 27 1.36 -9.34 4.87
CA HIS A 27 1.91 -10.28 5.85
C HIS A 27 2.03 -9.62 7.23
N ALA A 28 1.28 -10.16 8.20
CA ALA A 28 1.23 -9.75 9.59
C ALA A 28 2.58 -9.88 10.33
N CYS A 29 3.45 -10.76 9.83
CA CYS A 29 4.68 -11.11 10.50
C CYS A 29 5.76 -10.13 10.07
N GLN A 30 5.96 -9.05 10.83
CA GLN A 30 7.23 -8.61 11.42
C GLN A 30 6.93 -7.32 12.20
N ILE A 31 6.79 -7.43 13.52
CA ILE A 31 6.60 -6.31 14.47
C ILE A 31 7.70 -5.23 14.31
N VAL A 32 8.85 -5.60 13.72
CA VAL A 32 10.04 -4.76 13.52
C VAL A 32 10.02 -3.96 12.20
N LYS A 33 9.04 -4.20 11.30
CA LYS A 33 8.96 -3.53 10.00
C LYS A 33 7.83 -2.51 9.97
N LYS A 34 8.14 -1.27 9.59
CA LYS A 34 7.18 -0.19 9.33
C LYS A 34 6.70 -0.29 7.88
N LEU A 35 5.38 -0.27 7.67
CA LEU A 35 4.79 -0.18 6.34
C LEU A 35 4.80 1.28 5.90
N ARG A 36 5.32 1.53 4.69
CA ARG A 36 5.13 2.79 3.98
C ARG A 36 4.32 2.54 2.72
N ILE A 37 3.36 3.41 2.45
CA ILE A 37 2.38 3.29 1.36
C ILE A 37 2.54 4.46 0.40
N THR A 38 2.12 4.29 -0.84
CA THR A 38 2.08 5.39 -1.84
C THR A 38 0.65 5.84 -2.05
N ARG A 39 0.44 7.07 -2.51
CA ARG A 39 -0.87 7.52 -2.98
C ARG A 39 -0.78 7.83 -4.46
N GLY A 40 -1.79 7.42 -5.22
CA GLY A 40 -1.95 7.84 -6.61
C GLY A 40 -2.90 9.01 -6.74
N LYS A 41 -2.84 9.73 -7.87
CA LYS A 41 -3.79 10.81 -8.18
C LYS A 41 -5.26 10.36 -8.20
N ARG A 42 -5.50 9.07 -8.49
CA ARG A 42 -6.84 8.49 -8.71
C ARG A 42 -7.17 7.35 -7.75
N TRP A 43 -6.31 7.08 -6.76
CA TRP A 43 -6.49 5.97 -5.83
C TRP A 43 -5.72 6.16 -4.53
N VAL A 44 -6.21 5.48 -3.50
CA VAL A 44 -5.72 5.67 -2.14
C VAL A 44 -5.68 4.32 -1.40
N PRO A 45 -4.52 3.86 -0.89
CA PRO A 45 -4.41 2.58 -0.22
C PRO A 45 -4.51 2.71 1.32
N THR A 46 -5.62 2.28 1.87
CA THR A 46 -5.89 2.34 3.30
C THR A 46 -5.47 1.04 3.98
N LEU A 47 -4.70 1.14 5.06
CA LEU A 47 -4.37 -0.01 5.89
C LEU A 47 -5.55 -0.32 6.83
N ILE A 48 -6.17 -1.48 6.66
CA ILE A 48 -7.26 -1.97 7.50
C ILE A 48 -6.75 -3.06 8.44
N LYS A 49 -7.17 -2.98 9.70
CA LYS A 49 -6.94 -4.06 10.67
C LYS A 49 -7.88 -5.22 10.37
N GLY A 50 -7.30 -6.39 10.17
CA GLY A 50 -8.03 -7.64 10.02
C GLY A 50 -8.27 -8.36 11.34
N LEU A 51 -8.86 -9.55 11.26
CA LEU A 51 -8.96 -10.45 12.41
C LEU A 51 -7.56 -10.85 12.93
N GLY A 52 -7.37 -10.73 14.24
CA GLY A 52 -6.11 -11.05 14.93
C GLY A 52 -4.97 -10.08 14.60
N ARG A 53 -3.80 -10.60 14.23
CA ARG A 53 -2.61 -9.80 13.88
C ARG A 53 -2.55 -9.41 12.40
N ARG A 54 -3.58 -9.77 11.63
CA ARG A 54 -3.63 -9.56 10.17
C ARG A 54 -3.88 -8.09 9.85
N ARG A 55 -3.19 -7.60 8.82
CA ARG A 55 -3.41 -6.26 8.28
C ARG A 55 -3.65 -6.39 6.78
N TYR A 56 -4.60 -5.65 6.26
CA TYR A 56 -4.98 -5.64 4.85
C TYR A 56 -4.69 -4.26 4.28
N LEU A 57 -4.17 -4.21 3.06
CA LEU A 57 -4.09 -2.96 2.32
C LEU A 57 -5.26 -2.91 1.35
N ARG A 58 -6.20 -2.01 1.59
CA ARG A 58 -7.35 -1.76 0.73
C ARG A 58 -7.05 -0.60 -0.18
N THR A 59 -6.94 -0.85 -1.48
CA THR A 59 -6.80 0.21 -2.47
C THR A 59 -8.18 0.63 -2.95
N THR A 60 -8.54 1.89 -2.75
CA THR A 60 -9.83 2.46 -3.15
C THR A 60 -9.65 3.31 -4.42
N ASN A 61 -10.51 3.11 -5.41
CA ASN A 61 -10.58 3.94 -6.59
C ASN A 61 -11.33 5.25 -6.27
N LEU A 62 -10.68 6.38 -6.51
CA LEU A 62 -11.24 7.72 -6.30
C LEU A 62 -11.64 8.42 -7.61
N SER A 63 -11.48 7.74 -8.74
CA SER A 63 -11.83 8.28 -10.05
C SER A 63 -13.22 7.84 -10.49
N ASN A 64 -13.78 8.63 -11.42
CA ASN A 64 -15.06 8.35 -12.06
C ASN A 64 -14.93 7.38 -13.24
N GLN A 65 -13.82 6.62 -13.31
CA GLN A 65 -13.57 5.62 -14.33
C GLN A 65 -12.95 4.38 -13.69
N PRO A 66 -13.06 3.19 -14.31
CA PRO A 66 -12.32 2.02 -13.88
C PRO A 66 -10.82 2.31 -13.83
N LEU A 67 -10.18 1.86 -12.76
CA LEU A 67 -8.76 2.07 -12.55
C LEU A 67 -8.02 0.75 -12.69
N THR A 68 -7.18 0.68 -13.71
CA THR A 68 -6.22 -0.40 -13.86
C THR A 68 -4.93 -0.07 -13.12
N LEU A 69 -4.58 -0.90 -12.15
CA LEU A 69 -3.27 -0.88 -11.50
C LEU A 69 -2.44 -2.04 -12.03
N PHE A 70 -1.38 -1.70 -12.77
CA PHE A 70 -0.42 -2.65 -13.31
C PHE A 70 0.41 -3.33 -12.20
N ASP A 71 0.91 -4.55 -12.46
CA ASP A 71 1.69 -5.34 -11.49
C ASP A 71 3.03 -4.70 -11.08
N ASP A 72 3.57 -3.81 -11.91
CA ASP A 72 4.76 -3.03 -11.60
C ASP A 72 4.48 -1.87 -10.63
N LYS A 73 3.20 -1.52 -10.40
CA LYS A 73 2.79 -0.44 -9.50
C LYS A 73 3.01 -0.84 -8.04
N TRP A 74 3.85 -0.08 -7.34
CA TRP A 74 4.11 -0.32 -5.93
C TRP A 74 3.11 0.43 -5.06
N VAL A 75 2.25 -0.32 -4.38
CA VAL A 75 1.26 0.21 -3.44
C VAL A 75 1.81 0.37 -2.02
N GLY A 76 2.90 -0.33 -1.71
CA GLY A 76 3.58 -0.20 -0.42
C GLY A 76 4.93 -0.90 -0.35
N ILE A 77 5.68 -0.61 0.71
CA ILE A 77 6.98 -1.19 1.01
C ILE A 77 7.12 -1.40 2.52
N TRP A 78 7.55 -2.59 2.91
CA TRP A 78 7.95 -2.89 4.27
C TRP A 78 9.42 -2.53 4.45
N LEU A 79 9.70 -1.65 5.38
CA LEU A 79 11.05 -1.21 5.74
C LEU A 79 11.34 -1.58 7.18
N SER A 80 12.53 -2.10 7.45
CA SER A 80 12.99 -2.34 8.81
C SER A 80 13.34 -1.01 9.50
N GLY A 81 12.78 -0.77 10.70
CA GLY A 81 13.06 0.43 11.50
C GLY A 81 12.60 1.75 10.86
N ASP A 82 13.39 2.81 11.00
CA ASP A 82 13.06 4.18 10.56
C ASP A 82 13.48 4.52 9.13
N ARG A 83 14.11 3.58 8.43
CA ARG A 83 14.71 3.76 7.10
C ARG A 83 13.74 4.39 6.13
N ILE A 84 14.10 5.50 5.50
CA ILE A 84 13.28 6.22 4.53
C ILE A 84 13.40 5.55 3.14
N PRO A 85 12.29 5.29 2.42
CA PRO A 85 12.34 4.79 1.06
C PRO A 85 13.02 5.82 0.15
N ARG A 86 13.79 5.35 -0.82
CA ARG A 86 14.47 6.23 -1.79
C ARG A 86 13.50 6.97 -2.73
N HIS A 87 12.21 6.63 -2.70
CA HIS A 87 11.18 7.23 -3.54
C HIS A 87 10.29 8.13 -2.67
N PRO A 88 10.13 9.42 -3.00
CA PRO A 88 9.49 10.41 -2.13
C PRO A 88 7.99 10.13 -1.90
N ASP A 89 7.32 9.49 -2.85
CA ASP A 89 5.88 9.22 -2.78
C ASP A 89 5.45 8.21 -1.68
N PHE A 90 6.39 7.61 -0.95
CA PHE A 90 6.08 6.63 0.09
C PHE A 90 6.01 7.28 1.47
N VAL A 91 4.79 7.42 1.97
CA VAL A 91 4.50 7.99 3.29
C VAL A 91 4.29 6.91 4.34
N PRO A 92 4.64 7.16 5.62
CA PRO A 92 4.30 6.26 6.69
C PRO A 92 2.77 6.19 6.88
N VAL A 93 2.25 4.98 7.08
CA VAL A 93 0.81 4.77 7.30
C VAL A 93 0.35 5.51 8.56
N GLY A 94 -0.72 6.30 8.45
CA GLY A 94 -1.27 7.09 9.56
C GLY A 94 -0.62 8.46 9.75
N SER A 95 0.32 8.85 8.88
CA SER A 95 0.82 10.23 8.82
C SER A 95 -0.28 11.20 8.38
N ARG A 96 -0.29 12.41 8.95
CA ARG A 96 -1.19 13.50 8.55
C ARG A 96 -1.05 13.87 7.07
N LEU A 97 0.14 13.66 6.49
CA LEU A 97 0.45 13.82 5.06
C LEU A 97 -0.39 12.93 4.12
N TYR A 98 -1.15 11.97 4.67
CA TYR A 98 -2.06 11.14 3.89
C TYR A 98 -3.46 11.77 3.73
N ASN A 99 -3.86 12.65 4.65
CA ASN A 99 -5.21 13.21 4.74
C ASN A 99 -5.35 14.60 4.12
N GLU A 100 -4.28 15.17 3.55
CA GLU A 100 -4.33 16.43 2.76
C GLU A 100 -4.67 16.19 1.28
#